data_AF-A0A239JZ78-F1
#
_entry.id   AF-A0A239JZ78-F1
#
_cell.length_a   1.000
_cell.length_b   1.000
_cell.length_c   1.000
_cell.angle_alpha   90.00
_cell.angle_beta   90.00
_cell.angle_gamma   90.00
#
_symmetry.space_group_name_H-M   'P 1'
#
loop_
_entity.id
_entity.type
_entity.pdbx_description
1 polymer ?
#
loop_
_entity_poly.entity_id
_entity_poly.type
_entity_poly.pdbx_seq_one_letter_code
_entity_poly.pdbx_strand_id
1 'polypeptide(L)'
;MGKKNQLKEFKYSGILGSIIKDFINEKRAIGLKYNLQARILKRFNTFSKSFDLSEKVLSKDIVEKWLQKTPNETHQNQKLRIWTIRQLGLYMQRHGYEVYIPSTDMLGCTRTNFVPYIFTEEELTKFFKQADSIVFQKQSPNKH
;
A
#
# COMPACT_ATOMS: atom_id res chain seq x y z
N MET A 1 -12.64 13.23 16.49
CA MET A 1 -12.06 12.14 15.65
C MET A 1 -13.14 11.59 14.70
N GLY A 2 -12.90 11.37 13.40
CA GLY A 2 -13.99 10.82 12.54
C GLY A 2 -13.75 10.49 11.06
N LYS A 3 -12.59 10.77 10.46
CA LYS A 3 -12.41 10.58 8.99
C LYS A 3 -11.48 9.44 8.55
N LYS A 4 -10.81 8.73 9.46
CA LYS A 4 -9.79 7.72 9.08
C LYS A 4 -10.36 6.34 8.69
N ASN A 5 -11.66 6.08 8.90
CA ASN A 5 -12.23 4.74 8.74
C ASN A 5 -13.02 4.49 7.44
N GLN A 6 -13.19 5.51 6.59
CA GLN A 6 -14.05 5.40 5.40
C GLN A 6 -13.30 4.82 4.19
N LEU A 7 -14.02 4.10 3.33
CA LEU A 7 -13.53 3.64 2.04
C LEU A 7 -13.31 4.84 1.12
N LYS A 8 -12.17 4.87 0.44
CA LYS A 8 -11.81 5.93 -0.51
C LYS A 8 -12.10 5.46 -1.92
N GLU A 9 -13.09 6.04 -2.55
CA GLU A 9 -13.43 5.76 -3.96
C GLU A 9 -12.60 6.61 -4.91
N PHE A 10 -12.22 6.01 -6.04
CA PHE A 10 -11.54 6.69 -7.14
C PHE A 10 -12.22 6.32 -8.46
N LYS A 11 -12.22 7.25 -9.42
CA LYS A 11 -12.74 6.97 -10.77
C LYS A 11 -11.64 6.35 -11.63
N TYR A 12 -11.89 5.17 -12.18
CA TYR A 12 -10.98 4.49 -13.12
C TYR A 12 -11.57 4.55 -14.52
N SER A 13 -10.75 4.78 -15.55
CA SER A 13 -11.20 4.85 -16.94
C SER A 13 -10.13 4.39 -17.93
N GLY A 14 -10.50 4.19 -19.19
CA GLY A 14 -9.66 3.48 -20.16
C GLY A 14 -9.78 1.95 -20.00
N ILE A 15 -9.01 1.21 -20.77
CA ILE A 15 -9.18 -0.24 -20.96
C ILE A 15 -9.05 -1.04 -19.67
N LEU A 16 -8.05 -0.71 -18.84
CA LEU A 16 -7.84 -1.37 -17.55
C LEU A 16 -8.77 -0.86 -16.43
N GLY A 17 -9.60 0.15 -16.70
CA GLY A 17 -10.38 0.84 -15.67
C GLY A 17 -11.40 -0.06 -14.97
N SER A 18 -12.12 -0.89 -15.74
CA SER A 18 -13.08 -1.86 -15.19
C SER A 18 -12.39 -2.91 -14.33
N ILE A 19 -11.33 -3.53 -14.85
CA ILE A 19 -10.54 -4.55 -14.14
C ILE A 19 -10.03 -4.02 -12.80
N ILE A 20 -9.46 -2.80 -12.78
CA ILE A 20 -8.93 -2.21 -11.56
C ILE A 20 -10.05 -2.00 -10.52
N LYS A 21 -11.22 -1.54 -10.97
CA LYS A 21 -12.38 -1.36 -10.09
C LYS A 21 -12.84 -2.69 -9.51
N ASP A 22 -12.96 -3.72 -10.35
CA ASP A 22 -13.44 -5.04 -9.94
C ASP A 22 -12.45 -5.71 -8.97
N PHE A 23 -11.15 -5.60 -9.23
CA PHE A 23 -10.10 -6.06 -8.32
C PHE A 23 -10.18 -5.40 -6.93
N ILE A 24 -10.39 -4.08 -6.88
CA ILE A 24 -10.52 -3.36 -5.61
C ILE A 24 -11.79 -3.79 -4.87
N ASN A 25 -12.90 -3.98 -5.60
CA ASN A 25 -14.15 -4.46 -5.03
C ASN A 25 -13.99 -5.86 -4.45
N GLU A 26 -13.30 -6.78 -5.14
CA GLU A 26 -12.98 -8.11 -4.61
C GLU A 26 -12.20 -8.02 -3.29
N LYS A 27 -11.15 -7.17 -3.24
CA LYS A 27 -10.36 -6.99 -2.01
C LYS A 27 -11.18 -6.39 -0.87
N ARG A 28 -12.14 -5.52 -1.17
CA ARG A 28 -13.04 -4.94 -0.17
C ARG A 28 -14.11 -5.90 0.30
N ALA A 29 -14.61 -6.77 -0.58
CA ALA A 29 -15.58 -7.81 -0.23
C ALA A 29 -15.02 -8.78 0.81
N ILE A 30 -13.71 -9.03 0.82
CA ILE A 30 -13.01 -9.85 1.83
C ILE A 30 -12.57 -9.04 3.07
N GLY A 31 -13.09 -7.82 3.25
CA GLY A 31 -12.85 -6.99 4.44
C GLY A 31 -11.61 -6.08 4.38
N LEU A 32 -10.85 -6.06 3.28
CA LEU A 32 -9.68 -5.18 3.15
C LEU A 32 -10.11 -3.80 2.63
N LYS A 33 -9.91 -2.73 3.41
CA LYS A 33 -10.23 -1.36 2.96
C LYS A 33 -9.54 -0.97 1.65
N TYR A 34 -8.28 -1.39 1.51
CA TYR A 34 -7.46 -1.21 0.30
C TYR A 34 -7.28 0.25 -0.16
N ASN A 35 -7.50 1.24 0.71
CA ASN A 35 -7.50 2.67 0.37
C ASN A 35 -6.17 3.19 -0.18
N LEU A 36 -5.06 2.63 0.27
CA LEU A 36 -3.72 3.02 -0.19
C LEU A 36 -3.44 2.44 -1.57
N GLN A 37 -3.73 1.15 -1.75
CA GLN A 37 -3.61 0.42 -3.00
C GLN A 37 -4.55 0.99 -4.06
N ALA A 38 -5.79 1.34 -3.72
CA ALA A 38 -6.73 2.00 -4.62
C ALA A 38 -6.20 3.32 -5.18
N ARG A 39 -5.48 4.11 -4.36
CA ARG A 39 -4.79 5.34 -4.80
C ARG A 39 -3.60 5.03 -5.71
N ILE A 40 -2.81 4.01 -5.40
CA ILE A 40 -1.69 3.55 -6.23
C ILE A 40 -2.22 3.11 -7.60
N LEU A 41 -3.27 2.30 -7.61
CA LEU A 41 -3.95 1.81 -8.81
C LEU A 41 -4.59 2.94 -9.60
N LYS A 42 -5.04 4.02 -8.95
CA LYS A 42 -5.54 5.20 -9.65
C LYS A 42 -4.42 5.90 -10.43
N ARG A 43 -3.25 6.04 -9.82
CA ARG A 43 -2.05 6.57 -10.51
C ARG A 43 -1.62 5.65 -11.65
N PHE A 44 -1.61 4.34 -11.41
CA PHE A 44 -1.30 3.35 -12.44
C PHE A 44 -2.31 3.41 -13.61
N ASN A 45 -3.60 3.52 -13.35
CA ASN A 45 -4.63 3.67 -14.38
C ASN A 45 -4.45 4.94 -15.22
N THR A 46 -3.99 6.04 -14.61
CA THR A 46 -3.65 7.25 -15.39
C THR A 46 -2.39 7.02 -16.22
N PHE A 47 -1.36 6.41 -15.64
CA PHE A 47 -0.12 6.06 -16.33
C PHE A 47 -0.33 5.12 -17.52
N SER A 48 -1.17 4.09 -17.38
CA SER A 48 -1.41 3.10 -18.43
C SER A 48 -2.07 3.69 -19.69
N LYS A 49 -2.63 4.91 -19.61
CA LYS A 49 -3.22 5.60 -20.76
C LYS A 49 -2.20 6.23 -21.70
N SER A 50 -0.94 6.39 -21.27
CA SER A 50 0.13 6.81 -22.18
C SER A 50 0.61 5.68 -23.08
N PHE A 51 0.01 4.49 -22.96
CA PHE A 51 0.29 3.32 -23.80
C PHE A 51 -0.92 3.08 -24.68
N ASP A 52 -0.65 2.73 -25.93
CA ASP A 52 -1.69 2.31 -26.86
C ASP A 52 -2.07 0.87 -26.54
N LEU A 53 -2.99 0.73 -25.60
CA LEU A 53 -3.61 -0.55 -25.26
C LEU A 53 -4.77 -0.76 -26.22
N SER A 54 -4.81 -1.91 -26.90
CA SER A 54 -5.99 -2.36 -27.66
C SER A 54 -6.84 -3.34 -26.84
N GLU A 55 -6.22 -4.02 -25.87
CA GLU A 55 -6.82 -5.11 -25.10
C GLU A 55 -6.54 -4.99 -23.61
N LYS A 56 -7.28 -5.77 -22.81
CA LYS A 56 -7.18 -5.85 -21.35
C LYS A 56 -5.93 -6.61 -20.88
N VAL A 57 -4.77 -6.20 -21.37
CA VAL A 57 -3.48 -6.87 -21.18
C VAL A 57 -2.58 -6.03 -20.29
N LEU A 58 -1.82 -6.70 -19.43
CA LEU A 58 -0.77 -6.10 -18.63
C LEU A 58 0.59 -6.51 -19.20
N SER A 59 1.06 -5.81 -20.22
CA SER A 59 2.30 -6.17 -20.93
C SER A 59 3.55 -5.92 -20.08
N LYS A 60 4.64 -6.63 -20.42
CA LYS A 60 5.94 -6.48 -19.76
C LYS A 60 6.44 -5.03 -19.77
N ASP A 61 6.33 -4.35 -20.92
CA ASP A 61 6.76 -2.95 -21.08
C ASP A 61 6.02 -2.00 -20.13
N ILE A 62 4.70 -2.14 -20.02
CA ILE A 62 3.87 -1.30 -19.11
C ILE A 62 4.26 -1.54 -17.65
N VAL A 63 4.40 -2.81 -17.27
CA VAL A 63 4.76 -3.18 -15.90
C VAL A 63 6.15 -2.66 -15.57
N GLU A 64 7.15 -2.96 -16.38
CA GLU A 64 8.53 -2.58 -16.10
C GLU A 64 8.72 -1.06 -16.07
N LYS A 65 8.15 -0.33 -17.04
CA LYS A 65 8.17 1.14 -17.01
C LYS A 65 7.46 1.71 -15.79
N TRP A 66 6.32 1.13 -15.39
CA TRP A 66 5.70 1.54 -14.14
C TRP A 66 6.66 1.29 -12.99
N LEU A 67 7.21 0.08 -12.83
CA LEU A 67 8.03 -0.36 -11.69
C LEU A 67 9.38 0.37 -11.52
N GLN A 68 9.85 1.12 -12.51
CA GLN A 68 11.04 1.96 -12.38
C GLN A 68 10.99 2.82 -11.12
N LYS A 69 12.10 2.86 -10.38
CA LYS A 69 12.21 3.61 -9.13
C LYS A 69 12.12 5.11 -9.42
N THR A 70 11.27 5.84 -8.69
CA THR A 70 11.24 7.30 -8.80
C THR A 70 12.22 7.94 -7.80
N PRO A 71 12.81 9.12 -8.11
CA PRO A 71 13.87 9.72 -7.31
C PRO A 71 13.51 9.94 -5.83
N ASN A 72 12.25 10.26 -5.55
CA ASN A 72 11.75 10.60 -4.21
C ASN A 72 10.95 9.44 -3.55
N GLU A 73 11.15 8.19 -3.99
CA GLU A 73 10.45 7.02 -3.47
C GLU A 73 11.30 6.24 -2.45
N THR A 74 10.75 6.06 -1.25
CA THR A 74 11.34 5.19 -0.24
C THR A 74 11.24 3.73 -0.69
N HIS A 75 12.16 2.87 -0.25
CA HIS A 75 12.12 1.44 -0.56
C HIS A 75 10.79 0.78 -0.18
N GLN A 76 10.19 1.18 0.95
CA GLN A 76 8.86 0.69 1.37
C GLN A 76 7.76 1.08 0.39
N ASN A 77 7.76 2.33 -0.11
CA ASN A 77 6.79 2.80 -1.09
C ASN A 77 6.96 2.07 -2.44
N GLN A 78 8.20 1.86 -2.88
CA GLN A 78 8.50 1.08 -4.08
C GLN A 78 8.00 -0.35 -3.94
N LYS A 79 8.31 -1.02 -2.83
CA LYS A 79 7.87 -2.39 -2.54
C LYS A 79 6.34 -2.50 -2.52
N LEU A 80 5.66 -1.55 -1.90
CA LEU A 80 4.21 -1.50 -1.89
C LEU A 80 3.63 -1.34 -3.30
N ARG A 81 4.25 -0.50 -4.14
CA ARG A 81 3.84 -0.29 -5.53
C ARG A 81 4.06 -1.55 -6.38
N ILE A 82 5.20 -2.21 -6.25
CA ILE A 82 5.48 -3.51 -6.90
C ILE A 82 4.46 -4.55 -6.46
N TRP A 83 4.24 -4.70 -5.16
CA TRP A 83 3.30 -5.66 -4.61
C TRP A 83 1.86 -5.41 -5.10
N THR A 84 1.44 -4.14 -5.14
CA THR A 84 0.10 -3.77 -5.62
C THR A 84 -0.12 -4.19 -7.07
N ILE A 85 0.86 -3.96 -7.96
CA ILE A 85 0.77 -4.37 -9.36
C ILE A 85 0.83 -5.88 -9.52
N ARG A 86 1.69 -6.57 -8.75
CA ARG A 86 1.73 -8.03 -8.74
C ARG A 86 0.37 -8.63 -8.38
N GLN A 87 -0.29 -8.08 -7.35
CA GLN A 87 -1.62 -8.56 -6.92
C GLN A 87 -2.71 -8.28 -7.97
N LEU A 88 -2.66 -7.14 -8.67
CA LEU A 88 -3.53 -6.88 -9.81
C LEU A 88 -3.27 -7.90 -10.94
N GLY A 89 -2.00 -8.18 -11.24
CA GLY A 89 -1.63 -9.17 -12.27
C GLY A 89 -2.13 -10.58 -11.93
N LEU A 90 -2.00 -11.01 -10.69
CA LEU A 90 -2.54 -12.30 -10.23
C LEU A 90 -4.07 -12.37 -10.33
N TYR A 91 -4.76 -11.27 -10.01
CA TYR A 91 -6.21 -11.17 -10.24
C TYR A 91 -6.52 -11.32 -11.73
N MET A 92 -5.84 -10.56 -12.59
CA MET A 92 -6.06 -10.60 -14.03
C MET A 92 -5.79 -11.99 -14.62
N GLN A 93 -4.71 -12.65 -14.22
CA GLN A 93 -4.40 -14.02 -14.64
C GLN A 93 -5.50 -15.01 -14.26
N ARG A 94 -6.02 -14.93 -13.03
CA ARG A 94 -7.14 -15.79 -12.58
C ARG A 94 -8.43 -15.56 -13.38
N HIS A 95 -8.62 -14.35 -13.92
CA HIS A 95 -9.74 -14.01 -14.77
C HIS A 95 -9.48 -14.24 -16.27
N GLY A 96 -8.40 -14.93 -16.63
CA GLY A 96 -8.11 -15.36 -18.00
C GLY A 96 -7.48 -14.28 -18.89
N TYR A 97 -7.01 -13.18 -18.31
CA TYR A 97 -6.31 -12.15 -19.06
C TYR A 97 -4.82 -12.50 -19.26
N GLU A 98 -4.25 -12.06 -20.37
CA GLU A 98 -2.81 -12.13 -20.59
C GLU A 98 -2.08 -11.06 -19.76
N VAL A 99 -1.11 -11.50 -18.96
CA VAL A 99 -0.48 -10.68 -17.92
C VAL A 99 0.97 -11.07 -17.75
N TYR A 100 1.85 -10.07 -17.77
CA TYR A 100 3.18 -10.18 -17.21
C TYR A 100 3.15 -9.90 -15.69
N ILE A 101 3.53 -10.90 -14.90
CA ILE A 101 3.58 -10.78 -13.43
C ILE A 101 5.04 -10.53 -13.01
N PRO A 102 5.33 -9.40 -12.33
CA PRO A 102 6.70 -9.10 -11.92
C PRO A 102 7.23 -10.11 -10.89
N SER A 103 8.49 -10.52 -11.02
CA SER A 103 9.14 -11.48 -10.11
C SER A 103 9.14 -10.99 -8.66
N THR A 104 9.08 -11.92 -7.71
CA THR A 104 9.24 -11.64 -6.28
C THR A 104 10.61 -11.09 -5.93
N ASP A 105 11.64 -11.38 -6.72
CA ASP A 105 13.02 -10.93 -6.45
C ASP A 105 13.14 -9.41 -6.47
N MET A 106 12.30 -8.74 -7.27
CA MET A 106 12.21 -7.28 -7.35
C MET A 106 11.73 -6.62 -6.04
N LEU A 107 11.10 -7.38 -5.14
CA LEU A 107 10.58 -6.85 -3.88
C LEU A 107 11.66 -6.64 -2.82
N GLY A 108 12.83 -7.28 -2.99
CA GLY A 108 13.91 -7.28 -2.02
C GLY A 108 13.54 -7.87 -0.65
N CYS A 109 14.56 -8.34 0.07
CA CYS A 109 14.43 -8.61 1.50
C CYS A 109 14.56 -7.29 2.27
N THR A 110 13.46 -6.82 2.87
CA THR A 110 13.51 -5.75 3.87
C THR A 110 14.07 -6.34 5.15
N ARG A 111 15.39 -6.34 5.31
CA ARG A 111 16.02 -6.54 6.62
C ARG A 111 15.87 -5.25 7.41
N THR A 112 15.11 -5.29 8.49
CA THR A 112 15.06 -4.18 9.44
C THR A 112 16.34 -4.24 10.26
N ASN A 113 17.18 -3.20 10.18
CA ASN A 113 18.31 -3.03 11.11
C ASN A 113 17.84 -2.53 12.48
N PHE A 114 16.52 -2.53 12.72
CA PHE A 114 15.95 -2.17 14.01
C PHE A 114 16.28 -3.25 15.02
N VAL A 115 17.19 -2.93 15.93
CA VAL A 115 17.43 -3.70 17.13
C VAL A 115 16.53 -3.11 18.21
N PRO A 116 15.55 -3.86 18.75
CA PRO A 116 14.71 -3.35 19.82
C PRO A 116 15.58 -3.05 21.04
N TYR A 117 15.41 -1.87 21.63
CA TYR A 117 15.98 -1.57 22.92
C TYR A 117 15.22 -2.36 24.00
N ILE A 118 15.90 -3.29 24.66
CA ILE A 118 15.35 -4.05 25.78
C ILE A 118 15.77 -3.31 27.04
N PHE A 119 14.80 -2.78 27.79
CA PHE A 119 15.07 -2.09 29.04
C PHE A 119 15.65 -3.05 30.08
N THR A 120 16.61 -2.55 30.84
CA THR A 120 17.09 -3.19 32.06
C THR A 120 16.06 -3.08 33.19
N GLU A 121 16.20 -3.90 34.23
CA GLU A 121 15.33 -3.87 35.41
C GLU A 121 15.35 -2.49 36.10
N GLU A 122 16.51 -1.84 36.15
CA GLU A 122 16.65 -0.49 36.69
C GLU A 122 15.89 0.55 35.87
N GLU A 123 15.95 0.47 34.54
CA GLU A 123 15.26 1.40 33.66
C GLU A 123 13.75 1.22 33.69
N LEU A 124 13.27 -0.03 33.75
CA LEU A 124 11.87 -0.31 33.98
C LEU A 124 11.41 0.27 35.31
N THR A 125 12.19 0.08 36.39
CA THR A 125 11.87 0.63 37.71
C THR A 125 11.79 2.16 37.68
N LYS A 126 12.76 2.83 37.05
CA LYS A 126 12.75 4.30 36.88
C LYS A 126 11.58 4.77 36.03
N PHE A 127 11.27 4.05 34.96
CA PHE A 127 10.14 4.35 34.07
C PHE A 127 8.81 4.27 34.82
N PHE A 128 8.54 3.18 35.54
CA PHE A 128 7.30 3.02 36.30
C PHE A 128 7.19 4.03 37.44
N LYS A 129 8.27 4.26 38.19
CA LYS A 129 8.29 5.29 39.24
C LYS A 129 7.93 6.67 38.69
N GLN A 130 8.44 7.03 37.50
CA GLN A 130 8.12 8.29 36.88
C GLN A 130 6.67 8.32 36.37
N ALA A 131 6.19 7.23 35.76
CA ALA A 131 4.81 7.11 35.29
C ALA A 131 3.78 7.25 36.43
N ASP A 132 4.04 6.63 37.57
CA ASP A 132 3.18 6.69 38.77
C ASP A 132 3.16 8.09 39.41
N SER A 133 4.23 8.88 39.20
CA SER A 133 4.32 10.26 39.68
C SER A 133 3.56 11.28 38.82
N ILE A 134 3.02 10.86 37.67
CA ILE A 134 2.27 11.75 36.77
C ILE A 134 0.93 12.10 37.42
N VAL A 135 0.85 13.31 37.98
CA VAL A 135 -0.39 13.85 38.53
C VAL A 135 -1.33 14.26 37.39
N PHE A 136 -2.58 13.82 37.46
CA PHE A 136 -3.62 14.24 36.52
C PHE A 136 -3.78 15.76 36.53
N GLN A 137 -3.48 16.41 35.40
CA GLN A 137 -3.71 17.85 35.22
C GLN A 137 -4.94 18.09 34.33
N LYS A 138 -5.91 18.85 34.84
CA LYS A 138 -7.19 19.17 34.19
C LYS A 138 -7.07 20.17 33.00
N GLN A 139 -5.85 20.54 32.59
CA GLN A 139 -5.63 21.49 31.50
C GLN A 139 -5.39 20.78 30.15
N SER A 140 -6.46 20.24 29.57
CA SER A 140 -6.68 20.17 28.12
C SER A 140 -8.02 19.49 27.83
N PRO A 141 -9.04 20.20 27.29
CA PRO A 141 -10.36 19.63 27.06
C PRO A 141 -10.43 18.61 25.92
N ASN A 142 -9.36 18.32 25.19
CA ASN A 142 -9.40 17.41 24.04
C ASN A 142 -8.07 16.68 23.84
N LYS A 143 -7.92 15.53 24.49
CA LYS A 143 -7.01 14.47 24.00
C LYS A 143 -7.78 13.15 23.90
N HIS A 144 -8.82 13.15 23.07
CA HIS A 144 -9.41 11.96 22.44
C HIS A 144 -9.57 12.23 20.93
#